data_AF-A0A516GYD5-F1
#
_entry.id   AF-A0A516GYD5-F1
#
_cell.length_a   1.000
_cell.length_b   1.000
_cell.length_c   1.000
_cell.angle_alpha   90.00
_cell.angle_beta   90.00
_cell.angle_gamma   90.00
#
_symmetry.space_group_name_H-M   'P 1'
#
loop_
_entity.id
_entity.type
_entity.pdbx_description
1 polymer ?
#
loop_
_entity_poly.entity_id
_entity_poly.type
_entity_poly.pdbx_seq_one_letter_code
_entity_poly.pdbx_strand_id
1 'polypeptide(L)' 'MLAPFVPGDWVENPQQPDWGPGQVQSAIGARVTVNFLHAGKRLINTDQAMLRPAKPPED' A
#
# COMPACT_ATOMS: atom_id res chain seq x y z
N MET A 1 -7.37 -3.74 -13.88
CA MET A 1 -8.22 -2.81 -13.12
C MET A 1 -7.29 -1.98 -12.26
N LEU A 2 -7.25 -0.66 -12.48
CA LEU A 2 -6.64 0.27 -11.52
C LEU A 2 -7.48 0.15 -10.25
N ALA A 3 -6.94 -0.44 -9.18
CA ALA A 3 -7.52 -0.18 -7.86
C ALA A 3 -7.17 1.28 -7.57
N PRO A 4 -8.14 2.22 -7.54
CA PRO A 4 -7.84 3.63 -7.35
C PRO A 4 -7.60 3.84 -5.86
N PHE A 5 -6.46 3.38 -5.36
CA PHE A 5 -6.04 3.68 -4.01
C PHE A 5 -5.99 5.20 -3.85
N VAL A 6 -6.51 5.71 -2.74
CA VAL A 6 -6.46 7.13 -2.40
C VAL A 6 -5.63 7.33 -1.14
N PRO A 7 -5.07 8.53 -0.93
CA PRO A 7 -4.44 8.87 0.34
C PRO A 7 -5.35 8.55 1.53
N GLY A 8 -4.82 7.82 2.52
CA GLY A 8 -5.54 7.37 3.70
C GLY A 8 -5.95 5.89 3.67
N ASP A 9 -6.05 5.28 2.48
CA ASP A 9 -6.36 3.85 2.35
C ASP A 9 -5.31 2.99 3.05
N TRP A 10 -5.77 1.92 3.70
CA TRP A 10 -4.90 0.90 4.26
C TRP A 10 -4.76 -0.27 3.29
N VAL A 11 -3.52 -0.69 3.10
CA VAL A 11 -3.16 -1.75 2.17
C VAL A 11 -2.11 -2.68 2.75
N GLU A 12 -2.06 -3.88 2.23
CA GLU A 12 -0.98 -4.84 2.44
C GLU A 12 -0.34 -5.21 1.09
N ASN A 13 0.93 -5.60 1.11
CA ASN A 13 1.61 -6.19 -0.04
C ASN A 13 1.71 -7.71 0.17
N PRO A 14 0.93 -8.53 -0.56
CA PRO A 14 0.95 -9.99 -0.40
C PRO A 14 2.31 -10.63 -0.74
N GLN A 15 3.15 -9.95 -1.52
CA GLN A 15 4.49 -10.42 -1.89
C GLN A 15 5.55 -10.05 -0.84
N GLN A 16 5.20 -9.23 0.14
CA GLN A 16 6.08 -8.74 1.22
C GLN A 16 5.28 -8.67 2.54
N PRO A 17 4.79 -9.82 3.06
CA PRO A 17 3.92 -9.85 4.23
C PRO A 17 4.61 -9.32 5.51
N ASP A 18 5.94 -9.41 5.57
CA ASP A 18 6.78 -8.92 6.67
C ASP A 18 6.76 -7.39 6.81
N TRP A 19 6.41 -6.65 5.76
CA TRP A 19 6.30 -5.18 5.81
C TRP A 19 5.14 -4.71 6.69
N GLY A 20 4.17 -5.59 6.94
CA GLY A 20 2.94 -5.28 7.68
C GLY A 20 1.96 -4.44 6.86
N PRO A 21 0.83 -4.03 7.48
CA PRO A 21 -0.09 -3.08 6.87
C PRO A 21 0.58 -1.73 6.66
N GLY A 22 0.15 -1.00 5.63
CA GLY A 22 0.65 0.32 5.33
C GLY A 22 -0.45 1.26 4.85
N GLN A 23 -0.25 2.54 5.13
CA GLN A 23 -1.17 3.59 4.71
C GLN A 23 -0.70 4.24 3.42
N VAL A 24 -1.60 4.40 2.47
CA VAL A 24 -1.36 5.12 1.21
C VAL A 24 -1.20 6.61 1.52
N GLN A 25 -0.06 7.18 1.14
CA GLN A 25 0.24 8.60 1.29
C GLN A 25 -0.06 9.38 0.00
N SER A 26 0.10 8.74 -1.15
CA SER A 26 -0.21 9.32 -2.46
C SER A 26 -0.45 8.22 -3.49
N ALA A 27 -1.27 8.51 -4.51
CA ALA A 27 -1.52 7.63 -5.63
C ALA A 27 -1.66 8.46 -6.92
N ILE A 28 -0.74 8.26 -7.86
CA ILE A 28 -0.70 8.99 -9.13
C ILE A 28 -0.55 7.95 -10.25
N GLY A 29 -1.65 7.65 -10.93
CA GLY A 29 -1.71 6.53 -11.88
C GLY A 29 -1.37 5.21 -11.18
N ALA A 30 -0.41 4.46 -11.73
CA ALA A 30 0.07 3.21 -11.13
C ALA A 30 1.10 3.41 -10.00
N ARG A 31 1.54 4.64 -9.74
CA ARG A 31 2.57 4.93 -8.72
C ARG A 31 1.90 5.27 -7.39
N VAL A 32 1.95 4.34 -6.44
CA VAL A 32 1.34 4.46 -5.12
C VAL A 32 2.43 4.52 -4.06
N THR A 33 2.49 5.60 -3.29
CA THR A 33 3.40 5.70 -2.14
C THR A 33 2.69 5.22 -0.90
N VAL A 34 3.23 4.20 -0.24
CA VAL A 34 2.67 3.61 0.98
C VAL A 34 3.70 3.72 2.09
N ASN A 35 3.27 4.09 3.30
CA ASN A 35 4.10 3.97 4.50
C ASN A 35 3.71 2.69 5.24
N PHE A 36 4.53 1.66 5.11
CA PHE A 36 4.34 0.37 5.77
C PHE A 36 4.90 0.38 7.19
N LEU A 37 4.25 -0.34 8.10
CA LEU A 37 4.59 -0.33 9.52
C LEU A 37 6.03 -0.81 9.80
N HIS A 38 6.49 -1.86 9.11
CA HIS A 38 7.81 -2.47 9.37
C HIS A 38 8.86 -2.18 8.29
N ALA A 39 8.45 -1.68 7.11
CA ALA A 39 9.36 -1.38 6.00
C ALA A 39 9.48 0.12 5.70
N GLY A 40 8.73 0.96 6.41
CA GLY A 40 8.65 2.40 6.20
C GLY A 40 8.06 2.75 4.83
N LYS A 41 8.48 3.89 4.29
CA LYS A 41 7.95 4.41 3.02
C LYS A 41 8.48 3.62 1.82
N ARG A 42 7.55 3.18 0.97
CA ARG A 42 7.82 2.49 -0.29
C ARG A 42 6.98 3.07 -1.41
N LEU A 43 7.59 3.19 -2.59
CA LEU A 43 6.89 3.48 -3.83
C LEU A 43 6.57 2.15 -4.51
N ILE A 44 5.29 1.90 -4.75
CA ILE A 44 4.78 0.70 -5.41
C ILE A 44 4.31 1.08 -6.80
N ASN A 45 4.71 0.27 -7.80
CA ASN A 45 4.15 0.32 -9.14
C ASN A 45 3.07 -0.77 -9.24
N THR A 46 1.79 -0.37 -9.23
CA THR A 46 0.66 -1.30 -9.24
C THR A 46 0.43 -2.01 -10.57
N ASP A 47 1.14 -1.62 -11.64
CA ASP A 47 1.19 -2.38 -12.88
C ASP A 47 2.12 -3.60 -12.79
N GLN A 48 2.97 -3.67 -11.77
CA GLN A 48 4.01 -4.71 -11.61
C GLN A 48 3.88 -5.48 -10.28
N ALA A 49 3.24 -4.88 -9.27
CA ALA A 49 3.05 -5.46 -7.95
C ALA A 49 1.61 -5.25 -7.48
N MET A 50 1.07 -6.21 -6.74
CA MET A 50 -0.30 -6.13 -6.21
C MET A 50 -0.31 -5.48 -4.82
N LEU A 51 -1.32 -4.65 -4.56
CA LEU A 51 -1.73 -4.25 -3.22
C LEU A 51 -3.13 -4.79 -2.96
N ARG A 52 -3.41 -5.18 -1.71
CA ARG A 52 -4.76 -5.56 -1.26
C ARG A 52 -5.25 -4.58 -0.21
N PRO A 53 -6.55 -4.24 -0.18
CA PRO A 53 -7.13 -3.49 0.93
C PRO A 53 -6.88 -4.22 2.24
N ALA A 54 -6.42 -3.48 3.24
CA ALA A 54 -6.22 -3.96 4.60
C ALA A 54 -7.07 -3.14 5.56
N LYS A 55 -7.26 -3.67 6.77
CA LYS A 55 -7.79 -2.87 7.87
C LYS A 55 -6.66 -1.99 8.43
N PRO A 56 -6.98 -0.82 9.01
CA PRO A 56 -6.05 -0.14 9.90
C PRO A 56 -5.57 -1.11 10.97
N PRO A 57 -4.29 -1.03 11.41
CA PRO A 57 -3.85 -1.75 12.58
C PRO A 57 -4.78 -1.40 13.75
N GLU A 58 -5.27 -2.43 14.45
CA GLU A 58 -6.00 -2.25 15.70
C GLU A 58 -5.00 -1.72 16.75
N ASP A 59 -5.44 -0.75 17.55
CA ASP A 59 -4.66 -0.17 18.66
C ASP A 59 -4.41 -1.21 19.76
#